data_AF-A0A6H9GYB4-F1
#
_entry.id   AF-A0A6H9GYB4-F1
#
_cell.length_a   1.000
_cell.length_b   1.000
_cell.length_c   1.000
_cell.angle_alpha   90.00
_cell.angle_beta   90.00
_cell.angle_gamma   90.00
#
_symmetry.space_group_name_H-M   'P 1'
#
loop_
_entity.id
_entity.type
_entity.pdbx_description
1 polymer ?
#
loop_
_entity_poly.entity_id
_entity_poly.type
_entity_poly.pdbx_seq_one_letter_code
_entity_poly.pdbx_strand_id
1 'polypeptide(L)'
;MTPVERGMQALAVALGAGDWEALDSASRERFAGAAHAMLEAMREPDALMMEAGAEIVRHVHEGESEEAYRNDAANIWRFMIAAAVAQD
;
A
#
# COMPACT_ATOMS: atom_id res chain seq x y z
N MET A 1 7.28 -11.08 6.97
CA MET A 1 6.30 -10.97 5.90
C MET A 1 6.17 -9.51 5.49
N THR A 2 6.64 -9.15 4.30
CA THR A 2 6.53 -7.80 3.72
C THR A 2 5.06 -7.48 3.36
N PRO A 3 4.71 -6.20 3.10
CA PRO A 3 3.39 -5.87 2.55
C PRO A 3 3.08 -6.60 1.24
N VAL A 4 4.08 -6.80 0.37
CA VAL A 4 3.92 -7.53 -0.89
C VAL A 4 3.61 -9.00 -0.61
N GLU A 5 4.37 -9.68 0.25
CA GLU A 5 4.12 -11.07 0.62
C GLU A 5 2.71 -11.28 1.20
N ARG A 6 2.25 -10.35 2.05
CA ARG A 6 0.86 -10.37 2.56
C ARG A 6 -0.17 -10.20 1.44
N GLY A 7 0.09 -9.30 0.50
CA GLY A 7 -0.77 -9.07 -0.68
C GLY A 7 -0.83 -10.30 -1.59
N MET A 8 0.31 -10.94 -1.84
CA MET A 8 0.42 -12.16 -2.63
C MET A 8 -0.43 -13.28 -2.03
N GLN A 9 -0.30 -13.52 -0.72
CA GLN A 9 -1.07 -14.54 -0.01
C GLN A 9 -2.57 -14.22 -0.03
N ALA A 10 -2.96 -12.96 0.20
CA ALA A 10 -4.36 -12.55 0.15
C ALA A 10 -4.98 -12.73 -1.24
N LEU A 11 -4.25 -12.37 -2.31
CA LEU A 11 -4.69 -12.55 -3.70
C LEU A 11 -4.82 -14.02 -4.07
N ALA A 12 -3.87 -14.86 -3.67
CA ALA A 12 -3.91 -16.30 -3.91
C ALA A 12 -5.14 -16.95 -3.28
N VAL A 13 -5.47 -16.59 -2.03
CA VAL A 13 -6.67 -17.05 -1.34
C VAL A 13 -7.94 -16.56 -2.05
N ALA A 14 -8.01 -15.26 -2.36
CA ALA A 14 -9.18 -14.66 -3.00
C ALA A 14 -9.48 -15.26 -4.38
N LEU A 15 -8.46 -15.67 -5.12
CA LEU A 15 -8.57 -16.27 -6.44
C LEU A 15 -8.62 -17.80 -6.44
N GLY A 16 -8.69 -18.42 -5.27
CA GLY A 16 -8.86 -19.88 -5.13
C GLY A 16 -7.64 -20.69 -5.57
N ALA A 17 -6.43 -20.12 -5.48
CA ALA A 17 -5.20 -20.80 -5.88
C ALA A 17 -4.80 -21.96 -4.95
N GLY A 18 -5.49 -22.12 -3.82
CA GLY A 18 -5.23 -23.17 -2.84
C GLY A 18 -4.22 -22.74 -1.77
N ASP A 19 -3.48 -23.71 -1.24
CA ASP A 19 -2.46 -23.47 -0.22
C ASP A 19 -1.28 -22.69 -0.80
N TRP A 20 -1.02 -21.50 -0.25
CA TRP A 20 0.09 -20.63 -0.62
C TRP A 20 1.44 -21.36 -0.59
N GLU A 21 1.64 -22.22 0.42
CA GLU A 21 2.90 -22.95 0.57
C GLU A 21 3.10 -24.03 -0.50
N ALA A 22 2.00 -24.52 -1.08
CA ALA A 22 2.02 -25.54 -2.13
C ALA A 22 2.15 -24.95 -3.56
N LEU A 23 2.08 -23.62 -3.72
CA LEU A 23 2.20 -22.98 -5.02
C LEU A 23 3.61 -23.13 -5.60
N ASP A 24 3.67 -23.40 -6.90
CA ASP A 24 4.92 -23.41 -7.67
C ASP A 24 5.51 -21.99 -7.84
N SER A 25 6.77 -21.92 -8.29
CA SER A 25 7.48 -20.65 -8.45
C SER A 25 6.78 -19.72 -9.44
N ALA A 26 6.25 -20.25 -10.55
CA ALA A 26 5.56 -19.46 -11.56
C ALA A 26 4.28 -18.81 -11.03
N SER A 27 3.50 -19.53 -10.22
CA SER A 27 2.31 -19.00 -9.56
C SER A 27 2.68 -17.94 -8.53
N ARG A 28 3.72 -18.18 -7.73
CA ARG A 28 4.23 -17.20 -6.75
C ARG A 28 4.69 -15.90 -7.43
N GLU A 29 5.44 -15.99 -8.53
CA GLU A 29 5.85 -14.83 -9.33
C GLU A 29 4.65 -14.06 -9.90
N ARG A 30 3.64 -14.77 -10.40
CA ARG A 30 2.41 -14.13 -10.90
C ARG A 30 1.68 -13.35 -9.80
N PHE A 31 1.57 -13.91 -8.60
CA PHE A 31 0.96 -13.20 -7.48
C PHE A 31 1.82 -12.04 -6.97
N ALA A 32 3.16 -12.17 -7.01
CA ALA A 32 4.06 -11.05 -6.70
C ALA A 32 3.82 -9.88 -7.65
N GLY A 33 3.82 -10.12 -8.96
CA GLY A 33 3.53 -9.08 -9.95
C GLY A 33 2.14 -8.45 -9.78
N ALA A 34 1.13 -9.25 -9.42
CA ALA A 34 -0.21 -8.73 -9.14
C ALA A 34 -0.27 -7.86 -7.87
N ALA A 35 0.41 -8.26 -6.79
CA ALA A 35 0.48 -7.49 -5.55
C ALA A 35 1.23 -6.16 -5.76
N HIS A 36 2.32 -6.17 -6.53
CA HIS A 36 3.04 -4.97 -6.96
C HIS A 36 2.16 -4.02 -7.75
N ALA A 37 1.50 -4.52 -8.80
CA ALA A 37 0.62 -3.71 -9.64
C ALA A 37 -0.51 -3.06 -8.83
N MET A 38 -1.06 -3.78 -7.84
CA MET A 38 -2.07 -3.25 -6.94
C MET A 38 -1.53 -2.12 -6.04
N LEU A 39 -0.36 -2.32 -5.41
CA LEU A 39 0.26 -1.30 -4.56
C LEU A 39 0.59 -0.04 -5.37
N GLU A 40 1.13 -0.19 -6.58
CA GLU A 40 1.38 0.93 -7.49
C GLU A 40 0.10 1.65 -7.90
N ALA A 41 -0.99 0.92 -8.17
CA ALA A 41 -2.29 1.53 -8.47
C ALA A 41 -2.86 2.32 -7.26
N MET A 42 -2.55 1.88 -6.04
CA MET A 42 -2.94 2.56 -4.80
C MET A 42 -1.96 3.66 -4.39
N ARG A 43 -0.86 3.89 -5.12
CA ARG A 43 0.18 4.87 -4.74
C ARG A 43 -0.38 6.28 -4.60
N GLU A 44 -1.41 6.60 -5.36
CA GLU A 44 -2.05 7.90 -5.30
C GLU A 44 -3.30 7.87 -4.41
N PRO A 45 -3.29 8.61 -3.29
CA PRO A 45 -4.40 8.60 -2.36
C PRO A 45 -5.56 9.44 -2.91
N ASP A 46 -6.78 9.04 -2.57
CA ASP A 46 -7.97 9.86 -2.81
C ASP A 46 -8.16 10.93 -1.72
N ALA A 47 -9.18 11.76 -1.88
CA ALA A 47 -9.48 12.85 -0.94
C ALA A 47 -9.75 12.33 0.49
N LEU A 48 -10.46 11.20 0.64
CA LEU A 48 -10.79 10.65 1.95
C LEU A 48 -9.54 10.11 2.66
N MET A 49 -8.64 9.47 1.91
CA MET A 49 -7.36 9.02 2.43
C MET A 49 -6.49 10.21 2.87
N MET A 50 -6.46 11.28 2.07
CA MET A 50 -5.74 12.51 2.42
C MET A 50 -6.30 13.16 3.68
N GLU A 51 -7.63 13.23 3.82
CA GLU A 51 -8.29 13.78 5.01
C GLU A 51 -8.01 12.97 6.28
N ALA A 52 -8.10 11.64 6.19
CA ALA A 52 -7.79 10.75 7.30
C ALA A 52 -6.33 10.89 7.76
N GLY A 53 -5.38 10.99 6.83
CA GLY A 53 -3.98 11.23 7.18
C GLY A 53 -3.74 12.64 7.75
N ALA A 54 -4.45 13.66 7.23
CA ALA A 54 -4.32 15.04 7.69
C ALA A 54 -4.72 15.19 9.17
N GLU A 55 -5.71 14.41 9.64
CA GLU A 55 -6.07 14.38 11.07
C GLU A 55 -4.89 13.98 11.97
N ILE A 56 -4.04 13.07 11.50
CA ILE A 56 -2.85 12.64 12.22
C ILE A 56 -1.78 13.74 12.18
N VAL A 57 -1.53 14.34 11.00
CA VAL A 57 -0.51 15.40 10.86
C VAL A 57 -0.85 16.62 11.73
N ARG A 58 -2.14 17.00 11.80
CA ARG A 58 -2.63 18.07 12.68
C ARG A 58 -2.27 17.88 14.16
N HIS A 59 -2.22 16.63 14.63
CA HIS A 59 -1.86 16.33 16.02
C HIS A 59 -0.35 16.42 16.29
N VAL A 60 0.48 16.38 15.25
CA VAL A 60 1.95 16.40 15.37
C VAL A 60 2.52 17.82 15.26
N HIS A 61 1.91 18.67 14.44
CA HIS A 61 2.33 20.06 14.25
C HIS A 61 1.13 20.99 14.06
N GLU A 62 1.05 22.07 14.83
CA GLU A 62 0.00 23.08 14.75
C GLU A 62 0.41 24.27 13.88
N GLY A 63 -0.57 24.97 13.30
CA GLY A 63 -0.39 26.26 12.64
C GLY A 63 -0.24 26.21 11.12
N GLU A 64 -0.41 25.05 10.50
CA GLU A 64 -0.45 24.94 9.03
C GLU A 64 -1.87 25.10 8.48
N SER A 65 -1.98 25.28 7.16
CA SER A 65 -3.27 25.30 6.49
C SER A 65 -3.83 23.88 6.32
N GLU A 66 -5.16 23.76 6.22
CA GLU A 66 -5.81 22.48 5.91
C GLU A 66 -5.31 21.84 4.60
N GLU A 67 -4.91 22.65 3.64
CA GLU A 67 -4.31 22.19 2.39
C GLU A 67 -2.91 21.59 2.62
N ALA A 68 -2.09 22.23 3.45
CA ALA A 68 -0.76 21.71 3.80
C ALA A 68 -0.86 20.35 4.49
N TYR A 69 -1.74 20.20 5.48
CA TYR A 69 -1.95 18.92 6.16
C TYR A 69 -2.38 17.78 5.23
N ARG A 70 -3.28 18.06 4.29
CA ARG A 70 -3.71 17.07 3.27
C ARG A 70 -2.57 16.71 2.31
N ASN A 71 -1.76 17.68 1.91
CA ASN A 71 -0.62 17.44 1.04
C ASN A 71 0.46 16.60 1.73
N ASP A 72 0.73 16.85 3.01
CA ASP A 72 1.65 16.06 3.80
C ASP A 72 1.15 14.63 3.98
N ALA A 73 -0.12 14.46 4.32
CA ALA A 73 -0.76 13.14 4.37
C ALA A 73 -0.61 12.37 3.05
N ALA A 74 -0.84 13.04 1.92
CA ALA A 74 -0.68 12.44 0.60
C ALA A 74 0.78 12.00 0.33
N ASN A 75 1.75 12.84 0.69
CA ASN A 75 3.16 12.55 0.49
C ASN A 75 3.63 11.39 1.38
N ILE A 76 3.22 11.38 2.65
CA ILE A 76 3.49 10.26 3.57
C ILE A 76 2.99 8.95 2.97
N TRP A 77 1.75 8.92 2.46
CA TRP A 77 1.20 7.74 1.81
C TRP A 77 2.04 7.27 0.62
N ARG A 78 2.36 8.18 -0.32
CA ARG A 78 3.20 7.86 -1.48
C ARG A 78 4.55 7.28 -1.07
N PHE A 79 5.18 7.85 -0.04
CA PHE A 79 6.47 7.35 0.47
C PHE A 79 6.35 5.96 1.11
N MET A 80 5.27 5.70 1.86
CA MET A 80 5.02 4.38 2.45
C MET A 80 4.79 3.31 1.39
N ILE A 81 4.04 3.62 0.32
CA ILE A 81 3.85 2.70 -0.81
C ILE A 81 5.17 2.48 -1.55
N ALA A 82 5.93 3.54 -1.84
CA ALA A 82 7.24 3.41 -2.48
C ALA A 82 8.20 2.55 -1.64
N ALA A 83 8.22 2.72 -0.32
CA ALA A 83 9.02 1.90 0.58
C ALA A 83 8.55 0.44 0.62
N ALA A 84 7.24 0.18 0.53
CA ALA A 84 6.70 -1.17 0.48
C ALA A 84 7.08 -1.91 -0.81
N VAL A 85 7.05 -1.20 -1.95
CA VAL A 85 7.41 -1.75 -3.27
C VAL A 85 8.92 -1.94 -3.41
N ALA A 86 9.74 -1.09 -2.78
CA ALA A 86 11.21 -1.16 -2.89
C ALA A 86 11.88 -2.26 -2.04
N GLN A 87 11.13 -2.99 -1.20
CA GLN A 87 11.69 -4.02 -0.29
C GLN A 87 11.78 -5.42 -0.90
N ASP A 88 11.50 -5.58 -2.20
CA ASP A 88 11.63 -6.84 -2.93
C ASP A 88 12.93 -6.93 -3.75
#